data_AF-A0A960WLH7-F1
#
_entry.id   AF-A0A960WLH7-F1
#
_cell.length_a   1.000
_cell.length_b   1.000
_cell.length_c   1.000
_cell.angle_alpha   90.00
_cell.angle_beta   90.00
_cell.angle_gamma   90.00
#
_symmetry.space_group_name_H-M   'P 1'
#
loop_
_entity.id
_entity.type
_entity.pdbx_description
1 polymer ?
#
loop_
_entity_poly.entity_id
_entity_poly.type
_entity_poly.pdbx_seq_one_letter_code
_entity_poly.pdbx_strand_id
1 'polypeptide(L)'
;MAKDGKVAFDVVQYDNGPDYISQGLFRFIKNGKMGFADEKGKICIPAKYDFVSPFDENGRASFCNGCKKVYSGEHFTMKGGKTGTITTRCQPPSK
;
A
#
# COMPACT_ATOMS: atom_id res chain seq x y z
N MET A 1 7.48 -8.41 -15.16
CA MET A 1 6.27 -9.24 -15.36
C MET A 1 6.58 -10.67 -14.93
N ALA A 2 5.75 -11.27 -14.07
CA ALA A 2 5.97 -12.62 -13.55
C ALA A 2 5.73 -13.68 -14.64
N LYS A 3 6.60 -14.69 -14.71
CA LYS A 3 6.75 -15.62 -15.85
C LYS A 3 5.68 -16.71 -15.99
N ASP A 4 4.63 -16.75 -15.18
CA ASP A 4 3.67 -17.89 -15.19
C ASP A 4 2.19 -17.49 -15.03
N GLY A 5 1.80 -16.25 -15.34
CA GLY A 5 0.39 -15.83 -15.27
C GLY A 5 -0.25 -15.88 -13.87
N LYS A 6 0.51 -16.25 -12.84
CA LYS A 6 0.10 -16.27 -11.44
C LYS A 6 0.16 -14.85 -10.90
N VAL A 7 -1.00 -14.22 -10.68
CA VAL A 7 -1.09 -12.92 -10.00
C VAL A 7 -0.45 -13.07 -8.62
N ALA A 8 0.71 -12.45 -8.42
CA ALA A 8 1.43 -12.50 -7.16
C ALA A 8 0.72 -11.65 -6.07
N PHE A 9 0.06 -10.57 -6.50
CA PHE A 9 -0.57 -9.58 -5.63
C PHE A 9 -1.74 -8.88 -6.32
N ASP A 10 -2.83 -8.65 -5.58
CA ASP A 10 -3.81 -7.64 -5.98
C ASP A 10 -3.21 -6.26 -5.71
N VAL A 11 -3.31 -5.36 -6.68
CA VAL A 11 -2.78 -4.00 -6.56
C VAL A 11 -3.92 -3.02 -6.32
N VAL A 12 -3.61 -1.93 -5.63
CA VAL A 12 -4.55 -0.81 -5.51
C VAL A 12 -4.79 -0.25 -6.90
N GLN A 13 -6.05 -0.10 -7.31
CA GLN A 13 -6.40 0.57 -8.56
C GLN A 13 -6.46 2.08 -8.32
N TYR A 14 -5.82 2.83 -9.20
CA TYR A 14 -5.84 4.28 -9.23
C TYR A 14 -6.22 4.74 -10.63
N ASP A 15 -7.33 5.47 -10.72
CA ASP A 15 -7.96 5.87 -11.98
C ASP A 15 -8.23 4.64 -12.89
N ASN A 16 -7.51 4.53 -14.02
CA ASN A 16 -7.68 3.47 -15.01
C ASN A 16 -6.58 2.39 -14.94
N GLY A 17 -5.76 2.38 -13.88
CA GLY A 17 -4.57 1.53 -13.82
C GLY A 17 -4.13 1.14 -12.41
N PRO A 18 -3.00 0.44 -12.28
CA PRO A 18 -2.40 0.13 -10.98
C PRO A 18 -1.82 1.40 -10.34
N ASP A 19 -1.88 1.45 -9.02
CA ASP A 19 -1.26 2.48 -8.20
C ASP A 19 0.23 2.65 -8.49
N TYR A 20 0.71 3.90 -8.39
CA TYR A 20 2.09 4.25 -8.70
C TYR A 20 3.06 3.69 -7.65
N ILE A 21 4.25 3.34 -8.12
CA ILE A 21 5.38 3.00 -7.24
C ILE A 21 5.88 4.29 -6.60
N SER A 22 5.98 4.30 -5.26
CA SER A 22 6.60 5.38 -4.50
C SER A 22 7.75 4.82 -3.67
N GLN A 23 8.92 5.47 -3.71
CA GLN A 23 10.13 5.04 -3.00
C GLN A 23 10.55 3.59 -3.35
N GLY A 24 10.31 3.14 -4.59
CA GLY A 24 10.60 1.77 -5.03
C GLY A 24 9.64 0.70 -4.48
N LEU A 25 8.54 1.12 -3.84
CA LEU A 25 7.53 0.24 -3.26
C LEU A 25 6.16 0.50 -3.88
N PHE A 26 5.38 -0.56 -4.10
CA PHE A 26 3.97 -0.46 -4.46
C PHE A 26 3.09 -1.04 -3.36
N ARG A 27 1.86 -0.50 -3.26
CA ARG A 27 0.85 -1.01 -2.34
C ARG A 27 0.18 -2.25 -2.92
N PHE A 28 0.10 -3.30 -2.13
CA PHE A 28 -0.63 -4.50 -2.50
C PHE A 28 -1.73 -4.81 -1.48
N ILE A 29 -2.72 -5.55 -1.94
CA ILE A 29 -3.83 -6.06 -1.15
C ILE A 29 -3.67 -7.57 -1.04
N LYS A 30 -3.80 -8.08 0.19
CA LYS A 30 -3.88 -9.52 0.47
C LYS A 30 -4.88 -9.73 1.59
N ASN A 31 -5.88 -10.58 1.35
CA ASN A 31 -6.97 -10.85 2.31
C ASN A 31 -7.67 -9.57 2.81
N GLY A 32 -7.88 -8.59 1.91
CA GLY A 32 -8.52 -7.32 2.23
C GLY A 32 -7.68 -6.35 3.07
N LYS A 33 -6.41 -6.67 3.34
CA LYS A 33 -5.46 -5.79 4.03
C LYS A 33 -4.40 -5.26 3.07
N MET A 34 -3.91 -4.06 3.33
CA MET A 34 -2.89 -3.38 2.54
C MET A 34 -1.50 -3.54 3.15
N GLY A 35 -0.50 -3.73 2.28
CA GLY A 35 0.92 -3.81 2.59
C GLY A 35 1.78 -3.19 1.49
N PHE A 36 3.10 -3.33 1.58
CA PHE A 36 4.05 -2.84 0.58
C PHE A 36 4.99 -3.94 0.11
N ALA A 37 5.21 -3.99 -1.20
CA ALA A 37 6.20 -4.86 -1.83
C ALA A 37 7.11 -4.04 -2.74
N ASP A 38 8.33 -4.52 -2.96
CA ASP A 38 9.23 -3.96 -3.98
C ASP A 38 8.81 -4.37 -5.39
N GLU A 39 9.39 -3.76 -6.42
CA GLU A 39 9.11 -4.05 -7.84
C GLU A 39 9.37 -5.51 -8.26
N LYS A 40 10.13 -6.26 -7.44
CA LYS A 40 10.40 -7.69 -7.65
C LYS A 40 9.34 -8.57 -6.99
N GLY A 41 8.38 -7.98 -6.28
CA GLY A 41 7.34 -8.68 -5.53
C GLY A 41 7.78 -9.15 -4.14
N LYS A 42 8.91 -8.69 -3.62
CA LYS A 42 9.35 -8.98 -2.25
C LYS A 42 8.52 -8.15 -1.28
N ILE A 43 7.83 -8.82 -0.35
CA ILE A 43 7.06 -8.15 0.68
C ILE A 43 8.00 -7.42 1.64
N CYS A 44 7.91 -6.08 1.62
CA CYS A 44 8.61 -5.18 2.53
C CYS A 44 7.82 -4.97 3.82
N ILE A 45 6.52 -4.70 3.68
CA ILE A 45 5.60 -4.50 4.78
C ILE A 45 4.42 -5.46 4.57
N PRO A 46 4.20 -6.41 5.48
CA PRO A 46 3.08 -7.34 5.36
C PRO A 46 1.73 -6.63 5.27
N ALA A 47 0.80 -7.23 4.53
CA ALA A 47 -0.59 -6.78 4.45
C ALA A 47 -1.31 -6.94 5.78
N LYS A 48 -1.31 -5.88 6.61
CA LYS A 48 -1.92 -5.89 7.95
C LYS A 48 -2.77 -4.65 8.26
N TYR A 49 -2.84 -3.72 7.32
CA TYR A 49 -3.52 -2.45 7.52
C TYR A 49 -4.84 -2.41 6.74
N ASP A 50 -5.88 -1.77 7.28
CA ASP A 50 -7.12 -1.58 6.51
C ASP A 50 -6.94 -0.56 5.40
N PHE A 51 -6.10 0.45 5.63
CA PHE A 51 -5.71 1.43 4.64
C PHE A 51 -4.28 1.90 4.88
N VAL A 52 -3.52 2.10 3.81
CA VAL A 52 -2.23 2.81 3.86
C VAL A 52 -2.13 3.80 2.70
N SER A 53 -1.67 5.02 2.98
CA SER A 53 -1.31 5.98 1.94
C SER A 53 -0.04 5.54 1.21
N PRO A 54 0.26 6.06 0.02
CA PRO A 54 1.60 5.98 -0.55
C PRO A 54 2.64 6.57 0.43
N PHE A 55 3.91 6.19 0.25
CA PHE A 55 5.02 6.88 0.90
C PHE A 55 5.18 8.28 0.32
N ASP A 56 5.40 9.25 1.21
CA ASP A 56 5.81 10.61 0.86
C ASP A 56 7.30 10.67 0.49
N GLU A 57 7.74 11.87 0.09
CA GLU A 57 9.14 12.16 -0.22
C GLU A 57 10.10 11.93 0.95
N ASN A 58 9.59 11.90 2.18
CA ASN A 58 10.34 11.68 3.41
C ASN A 58 10.33 10.20 3.86
N GLY A 59 9.79 9.30 3.05
CA GLY A 59 9.70 7.87 3.38
C GLY A 59 8.70 7.56 4.49
N ARG A 60 7.66 8.39 4.66
CA ARG A 60 6.57 8.19 5.62
C ARG A 60 5.26 7.86 4.90
N ALA A 61 4.52 6.90 5.40
CA ALA A 61 3.16 6.64 4.96
C ALA A 61 2.23 6.57 6.18
N SER A 62 1.00 7.04 6.00
CA SER A 62 -0.03 6.98 7.03
C SER A 62 -0.83 5.70 6.86
N PHE A 63 -1.03 4.96 7.95
CA PHE A 63 -1.92 3.82 7.97
C PHE A 63 -3.17 4.12 8.79
N CYS A 64 -4.24 3.38 8.50
CA CYS A 64 -5.39 3.30 9.37
C CYS A 64 -5.89 1.87 9.54
N ASN A 65 -6.27 1.53 10.77
CA ASN A 65 -6.97 0.31 11.14
C ASN A 65 -8.35 0.65 11.72
N GLY A 66 -9.40 0.02 11.20
CA GLY A 66 -10.79 0.28 11.58
C GLY A 66 -11.37 1.57 11.02
N CYS A 67 -10.69 2.25 10.10
CA CYS A 67 -11.27 3.38 9.38
C CYS A 67 -12.42 2.92 8.47
N LYS A 68 -13.46 3.72 8.38
CA LYS A 68 -14.52 3.57 7.37
C LYS A 68 -14.31 4.57 6.24
N LYS A 69 -14.48 4.11 5.00
CA LYS A 69 -14.55 5.00 3.84
C LYS A 69 -15.82 5.82 3.92
N VAL A 70 -15.68 7.14 4.04
CA VAL A 70 -16.75 8.12 3.98
C VAL A 70 -16.61 8.88 2.68
N TYR A 71 -17.51 8.61 1.76
CA TYR A 71 -17.57 9.27 0.46
C TYR A 71 -18.11 10.70 0.63
N SER A 72 -17.49 11.64 -0.05
CA SER A 72 -17.84 13.05 -0.11
C SER A 72 -17.71 13.50 -1.56
N GLY A 73 -18.78 13.33 -2.34
CA GLY A 73 -18.75 13.49 -3.79
C GLY A 73 -17.90 12.40 -4.45
N GLU A 74 -16.98 12.81 -5.34
CA GLU A 74 -16.03 11.91 -6.03
C GLU A 74 -14.84 11.49 -5.15
N HIS A 75 -14.68 12.14 -3.99
CA HIS A 75 -13.59 11.84 -3.05
C HIS A 75 -14.08 10.92 -1.94
N PHE A 76 -13.18 10.08 -1.42
CA PHE A 76 -13.41 9.38 -0.15
C PHE A 76 -12.42 9.88 0.89
N THR A 77 -12.89 9.96 2.13
CA THR A 77 -12.07 10.20 3.31
C THR A 77 -12.16 9.00 4.23
N MET A 78 -11.08 8.70 4.94
CA MET A 78 -11.09 7.66 5.96
C MET A 78 -11.49 8.31 7.29
N LYS A 79 -12.64 7.94 7.87
CA LYS A 79 -13.09 8.43 9.20
C LYS A 79 -13.06 7.31 10.24
N GLY A 80 -12.67 7.68 11.46
CA GLY A 80 -12.58 6.79 12.62
C GLY A 80 -11.30 5.94 12.63
N GLY A 81 -11.27 4.92 13.49
CA GLY A 81 -10.15 3.97 13.57
C GLY A 81 -8.91 4.48 14.31
N LYS A 82 -7.86 3.66 14.31
CA LYS A 82 -6.52 3.99 14.81
C LYS A 82 -5.63 4.32 13.62
N THR A 83 -5.15 5.56 13.59
CA THR A 83 -4.18 6.02 12.59
C THR A 83 -2.77 6.00 13.16
N GLY A 84 -1.78 5.95 12.28
CA GLY A 84 -0.38 6.12 12.66
C GLY A 84 0.50 6.26 11.43
N THR A 85 1.79 6.49 11.66
CA THR A 85 2.79 6.62 10.59
C THR A 85 3.67 5.38 10.56
N ILE A 86 3.83 4.81 9.37
CA ILE A 86 4.92 3.88 9.07
C ILE A 86 6.04 4.65 8.41
N THR A 87 7.26 4.38 8.83
CA THR A 87 8.47 4.79 8.11
C THR A 87 8.99 3.58 7.32
N THR A 88 9.61 3.83 6.18
CA THR A 88 10.29 2.79 5.40
C THR A 88 11.40 2.16 6.24
N ARG A 89 11.08 1.06 6.96
CA ARG A 89 12.08 0.10 7.46
C ARG A 89 12.31 -1.04 6.47
N CYS A 90 11.85 -0.92 5.23
CA CYS A 90 12.31 -1.84 4.21
C CYS A 90 13.75 -1.47 3.89
N GLN A 91 14.68 -2.04 4.66
CA GLN A 91 16.06 -2.06 4.22
C GLN A 91 16.04 -2.82 2.88
N PRO A 92 16.41 -2.18 1.75
CA PRO A 92 16.76 -2.97 0.59
C PRO A 92 17.81 -3.99 1.07
N PRO A 93 17.78 -5.26 0.63
CA PRO A 93 18.88 -6.15 0.92
C PRO A 93 20.14 -5.42 0.44
N SER A 94 21.03 -5.10 1.39
CA SER A 94 22.32 -4.51 1.12
C SER A 94 22.96 -5.33 -0.01
N LYS A 95 23.39 -4.62 -1.07
CA LYS A 95 24.07 -5.21 -2.22
C LYS A 95 25.19 -6.16 -1.79
#